data_AF-A0A1C6I180-F1
#
_entry.id   AF-A0A1C6I180-F1
#
_cell.length_a   1.000
_cell.length_b   1.000
_cell.length_c   1.000
_cell.angle_alpha   90.00
_cell.angle_beta   90.00
_cell.angle_gamma   90.00
#
_symmetry.space_group_name_H-M   'P 1'
#
loop_
_entity.id
_entity.type
_entity.pdbx_description
1 polymer ?
#
loop_
_entity_poly.entity_id
_entity_poly.type
_entity_poly.pdbx_seq_one_letter_code
_entity_poly.pdbx_strand_id
1 'polypeptide(L)'
;MRAAQEKNPDWKDGRAIFAAAEAGNETVLALLDHWTDEIAQGLAGMVHIFNPQLILIGGGVSAQQKLLIEPIAAKVKASVMPAFAEGLEVRAAQLHNDAGMVGAVYYFRQTMEKE
;
A
#
# COMPACT_ATOMS: atom_id res chain seq x y z
N MET A 1 -4.27 3.17 13.42
CA MET A 1 -4.73 2.31 14.54
C MET A 1 -4.67 3.04 15.87
N ARG A 2 -3.50 3.29 16.47
CA ARG A 2 -3.39 4.06 17.74
C ARG A 2 -4.06 5.44 17.65
N ALA A 3 -3.70 6.22 16.63
CA ALA A 3 -4.33 7.53 16.38
C ALA A 3 -5.84 7.48 16.08
N ALA A 4 -6.37 6.33 15.65
CA ALA A 4 -7.82 6.16 15.46
C ALA A 4 -8.50 5.88 16.80
N GLN A 5 -7.94 4.97 17.61
CA GLN A 5 -8.45 4.60 18.92
C GLN A 5 -8.46 5.78 19.91
N GLU A 6 -7.48 6.68 19.82
CA GLU A 6 -7.45 7.92 20.60
C GLU A 6 -8.65 8.84 20.30
N LYS A 7 -9.19 8.79 19.08
CA LYS A 7 -10.36 9.58 18.66
C LYS A 7 -11.68 8.86 18.88
N ASN A 8 -11.71 7.54 18.70
CA ASN A 8 -12.87 6.71 18.98
C ASN A 8 -12.43 5.31 19.44
N PRO A 9 -12.76 4.90 20.69
CA PRO A 9 -12.43 3.58 21.23
C PRO A 9 -12.99 2.40 20.42
N ASP A 10 -14.00 2.61 19.58
CA ASP A 10 -14.63 1.57 18.76
C ASP A 10 -13.84 1.24 17.49
N TRP A 11 -12.90 2.08 17.08
CA TRP A 11 -11.99 1.82 15.94
C TRP A 11 -10.83 0.92 16.34
N LYS A 12 -11.16 -0.29 16.78
CA LYS A 12 -10.24 -1.22 17.45
C LYS A 12 -9.32 -1.99 16.51
N ASP A 13 -9.71 -2.13 15.26
CA ASP A 13 -8.94 -2.82 14.23
C ASP A 13 -9.03 -2.12 12.86
N GLY A 14 -8.22 -2.59 11.90
CA GLY A 14 -8.24 -2.03 10.55
C GLY A 14 -9.59 -2.17 9.87
N ARG A 15 -10.35 -3.25 10.13
CA ARG A 15 -11.66 -3.48 9.51
C ARG A 15 -12.67 -2.43 9.97
N ALA A 16 -12.72 -2.14 11.26
CA ALA A 16 -13.58 -1.10 11.84
C ALA A 16 -13.24 0.28 11.28
N ILE A 17 -11.94 0.59 11.11
CA ILE A 17 -11.48 1.85 10.51
C ILE A 17 -11.94 1.95 9.05
N PHE A 18 -11.69 0.93 8.23
CA PHE A 18 -12.09 0.98 6.82
C PHE A 18 -13.61 0.99 6.64
N ALA A 19 -14.37 0.26 7.46
CA ALA A 19 -15.83 0.33 7.43
C ALA A 19 -16.35 1.75 7.76
N ALA A 20 -15.74 2.43 8.72
CA ALA A 20 -16.08 3.82 9.04
C ALA A 20 -15.70 4.79 7.91
N ALA A 21 -14.57 4.55 7.23
CA ALA A 21 -14.17 5.33 6.06
C ALA A 21 -15.15 5.16 4.89
N GLU A 22 -15.57 3.92 4.61
CA GLU A 22 -16.59 3.61 3.59
C GLU A 22 -17.95 4.26 3.91
N ALA A 23 -18.29 4.37 5.20
CA ALA A 23 -19.47 5.08 5.66
C ALA A 23 -19.34 6.62 5.58
N GLY A 24 -18.23 7.16 5.07
CA GLY A 24 -18.01 8.59 4.90
C GLY A 24 -17.61 9.32 6.18
N ASN A 25 -17.08 8.63 7.19
CA ASN A 25 -16.64 9.29 8.42
C ASN A 25 -15.43 10.21 8.15
N GLU A 26 -15.66 11.52 8.19
CA GLU A 26 -14.65 12.55 7.88
C GLU A 26 -13.40 12.45 8.76
N THR A 27 -13.56 12.08 10.04
CA THR A 27 -12.42 11.95 10.96
C THR A 27 -11.51 10.80 10.54
N VAL A 28 -12.09 9.69 10.11
CA VAL A 28 -11.32 8.53 9.63
C VAL A 28 -10.72 8.83 8.26
N LEU A 29 -11.47 9.46 7.36
CA LEU A 29 -10.96 9.83 6.04
C LEU A 29 -9.74 10.76 6.16
N ALA A 30 -9.81 11.77 7.04
CA ALA A 30 -8.66 12.65 7.31
C ALA A 30 -7.46 11.88 7.90
N LEU A 31 -7.71 10.88 8.74
CA LEU A 31 -6.64 10.05 9.30
C LEU A 31 -5.99 9.16 8.22
N LEU A 32 -6.79 8.57 7.34
CA LEU A 32 -6.29 7.78 6.20
C LEU A 32 -5.54 8.66 5.21
N ASP A 33 -6.03 9.87 4.94
CA ASP A 33 -5.37 10.83 4.08
C ASP A 33 -3.97 11.19 4.61
N HIS A 34 -3.87 11.56 5.89
CA HIS A 34 -2.58 11.83 6.52
C HIS A 34 -1.64 10.61 6.47
N TRP A 35 -2.16 9.41 6.78
CA TRP A 35 -1.35 8.19 6.75
C TRP A 35 -0.84 7.84 5.34
N THR A 36 -1.66 8.08 4.31
CA THR A 36 -1.23 7.89 2.92
C THR A 36 -0.19 8.90 2.47
N ASP A 37 -0.16 10.12 3.05
CA ASP A 37 0.93 11.08 2.82
C ASP A 37 2.27 10.54 3.36
N GLU A 38 2.27 10.02 4.58
CA GLU A 38 3.49 9.47 5.20
C GLU A 38 4.07 8.32 4.37
N ILE A 39 3.20 7.40 3.92
CA ILE A 39 3.60 6.29 3.04
C ILE A 39 4.15 6.83 1.72
N ALA A 40 3.46 7.79 1.10
CA ALA A 40 3.88 8.34 -0.18
C ALA A 40 5.25 9.02 -0.11
N GLN A 41 5.55 9.74 0.98
CA GLN A 41 6.86 10.35 1.19
C GLN A 41 7.98 9.30 1.29
N GLY A 42 7.75 8.22 2.05
CA GLY A 42 8.71 7.12 2.15
C GLY A 42 8.96 6.46 0.79
N LEU A 43 7.89 6.18 0.04
CA LEU A 43 7.98 5.60 -1.30
C LEU A 43 8.65 6.54 -2.31
N ALA A 44 8.39 7.84 -2.25
CA ALA A 44 9.05 8.83 -3.11
C ALA A 44 10.57 8.80 -2.93
N GLY A 45 11.05 8.65 -1.70
CA GLY A 45 12.48 8.43 -1.43
C GLY A 45 13.01 7.17 -2.13
N MET A 46 12.29 6.05 -2.02
CA MET A 46 12.68 4.80 -2.71
C MET A 46 12.66 4.94 -4.23
N VAL A 47 11.71 5.69 -4.79
CA VAL A 47 11.63 5.96 -6.24
C VAL A 47 12.89 6.67 -6.72
N HIS A 48 13.35 7.71 -6.02
CA HIS A 48 14.57 8.42 -6.41
C HIS A 48 15.83 7.57 -6.29
N ILE A 49 15.85 6.58 -5.38
CA ILE A 49 17.01 5.67 -5.19
C ILE A 49 17.05 4.60 -6.29
N PHE A 50 15.92 3.98 -6.60
CA PHE A 50 15.87 2.77 -7.44
C PHE A 50 15.32 3.00 -8.85
N ASN A 51 14.65 4.13 -9.11
CA ASN A 51 13.92 4.42 -10.34
C ASN A 51 13.06 3.23 -10.84
N PRO A 52 12.16 2.67 -10.00
CA PRO A 52 11.39 1.49 -10.36
C PRO A 52 10.27 1.85 -11.35
N GLN A 53 9.91 0.89 -12.20
CA GLN A 53 8.71 1.00 -13.06
C GLN A 53 7.43 0.60 -12.31
N LEU A 54 7.54 -0.26 -11.28
CA LEU A 54 6.38 -0.80 -10.56
C LEU A 54 6.69 -0.97 -9.07
N ILE A 55 5.76 -0.52 -8.24
CA ILE A 55 5.72 -0.75 -6.80
C ILE A 55 4.48 -1.60 -6.49
N LEU A 56 4.69 -2.75 -5.82
CA LEU A 56 3.62 -3.61 -5.36
C LEU A 56 3.44 -3.48 -3.85
N ILE A 57 2.25 -3.07 -3.41
CA ILE A 57 1.89 -2.95 -2.00
C ILE A 57 1.08 -4.19 -1.61
N GLY A 58 1.59 -4.96 -0.64
CA GLY A 58 0.91 -6.13 -0.08
C GLY A 58 0.42 -5.93 1.35
N GLY A 59 -0.06 -7.02 1.96
CA GLY A 59 -0.54 -7.05 3.34
C GLY A 59 -2.05 -6.82 3.48
N GLY A 60 -2.59 -6.96 4.70
CA GLY A 60 -4.04 -6.95 4.93
C GLY A 60 -4.76 -5.65 4.57
N VAL A 61 -4.02 -4.55 4.42
CA VAL A 61 -4.55 -3.23 4.03
C VAL A 61 -4.53 -3.01 2.52
N SER A 62 -3.75 -3.77 1.75
CA SER A 62 -3.66 -3.60 0.29
C SER A 62 -4.93 -4.00 -0.46
N ALA A 63 -5.87 -4.67 0.22
CA ALA A 63 -7.20 -4.95 -0.32
C ALA A 63 -8.02 -3.67 -0.59
N GLN A 64 -7.65 -2.55 0.03
CA GLN A 64 -8.38 -1.29 -0.04
C GLN A 64 -7.91 -0.43 -1.21
N GLN A 65 -8.35 -0.79 -2.42
CA GLN A 65 -7.89 -0.16 -3.67
C GLN A 65 -8.14 1.36 -3.68
N LYS A 66 -9.39 1.79 -3.50
CA LYS A 66 -9.78 3.21 -3.60
C LYS A 66 -9.37 4.05 -2.41
N LEU A 67 -9.37 3.47 -1.21
CA LEU A 67 -9.09 4.20 0.03
C LEU A 67 -7.60 4.28 0.36
N LEU A 68 -6.75 3.44 -0.25
CA LEU A 68 -5.31 3.46 0.00
C LEU A 68 -4.47 3.47 -1.28
N ILE A 69 -4.61 2.45 -2.14
CA ILE A 69 -3.67 2.25 -3.25
C ILE A 69 -3.71 3.41 -4.24
N GLU A 70 -4.91 3.83 -4.64
CA GLU A 70 -5.10 4.97 -5.55
C GLU A 70 -4.59 6.29 -4.94
N PRO A 71 -4.95 6.67 -3.69
CA PRO A 71 -4.37 7.84 -3.01
C PRO A 71 -2.85 7.81 -2.93
N ILE A 72 -2.27 6.68 -2.51
CA ILE A 72 -0.81 6.52 -2.42
C ILE A 72 -0.18 6.68 -3.81
N ALA A 73 -0.74 6.05 -4.84
CA ALA A 73 -0.23 6.15 -6.21
C ALA A 73 -0.19 7.61 -6.70
N ALA A 74 -1.28 8.36 -6.48
CA ALA A 74 -1.37 9.76 -6.85
C ALA A 74 -0.35 10.61 -6.08
N LYS A 75 -0.26 10.42 -4.76
CA LYS A 75 0.65 11.17 -3.88
C LYS A 75 2.12 10.90 -4.18
N VAL A 76 2.49 9.64 -4.44
CA VAL A 76 3.86 9.27 -4.84
C VAL A 76 4.23 9.95 -6.15
N LYS A 77 3.38 9.88 -7.17
CA LYS A 77 3.64 10.53 -8.47
C LYS A 77 3.79 12.04 -8.34
N ALA A 78 3.00 12.67 -7.47
CA ALA A 78 3.10 14.10 -7.19
C ALA A 78 4.37 14.49 -6.40
N SER A 79 4.97 13.54 -5.68
CA SER A 79 6.12 13.78 -4.78
C SER A 79 7.48 13.47 -5.40
N VAL A 80 7.52 13.03 -6.66
CA VAL A 80 8.76 12.67 -7.37
C VAL A 80 8.98 13.55 -8.58
N MET A 81 10.23 13.63 -9.05
CA MET A 81 10.56 14.37 -10.27
C MET A 81 9.79 13.78 -11.48
N PRO A 82 9.31 14.61 -12.44
CA PRO A 82 8.48 14.13 -13.55
C PRO A 82 9.06 12.94 -14.33
N ALA A 83 10.37 12.92 -14.55
CA ALA A 83 11.06 11.83 -15.23
C ALA A 83 11.00 10.48 -14.48
N PHE A 84 10.85 10.50 -13.15
CA PHE A 84 10.68 9.31 -12.32
C PHE A 84 9.20 8.92 -12.14
N ALA A 85 8.28 9.87 -12.36
CA ALA A 85 6.84 9.59 -12.35
C ALA A 85 6.37 8.95 -13.67
N GLU A 86 7.08 9.21 -14.77
CA GLU A 86 6.77 8.66 -16.08
C GLU A 86 6.91 7.13 -16.08
N GLY A 87 5.83 6.43 -16.42
CA GLY A 87 5.80 4.97 -16.43
C GLY A 87 5.76 4.30 -15.05
N LEU A 88 5.88 5.06 -13.95
CA LEU A 88 5.76 4.52 -12.60
C LEU A 88 4.32 4.06 -12.33
N GLU A 89 4.20 2.84 -11.82
CA GLU A 89 2.94 2.27 -11.37
C GLU A 89 3.01 1.85 -9.91
N VAL A 90 1.91 2.07 -9.18
CA VAL A 90 1.72 1.58 -7.81
C VAL A 90 0.46 0.74 -7.80
N ARG A 91 0.59 -0.56 -7.48
CA ARG A 91 -0.51 -1.53 -7.55
C ARG A 91 -0.58 -2.37 -6.27
N ALA A 92 -1.77 -2.91 -5.99
CA ALA A 92 -1.94 -3.92 -4.96
C ALA A 92 -1.32 -5.25 -5.40
N ALA A 93 -0.65 -5.94 -4.48
CA ALA A 93 -0.20 -7.32 -4.69
C ALA A 93 -1.40 -8.27 -4.76
N GLN A 94 -1.43 -9.12 -5.79
CA GLN A 94 -2.60 -9.97 -6.09
C GLN A 94 -2.62 -11.30 -5.36
N LEU A 95 -1.48 -11.77 -4.85
CA LEU A 95 -1.38 -13.10 -4.24
C LEU A 95 -1.67 -13.10 -2.74
N HIS A 96 -1.90 -11.94 -2.12
CA HIS A 96 -2.30 -11.81 -0.72
C HIS A 96 -1.48 -12.71 0.22
N ASN A 97 -2.14 -13.60 0.98
CA ASN A 97 -1.51 -14.52 1.92
C ASN A 97 -0.79 -15.70 1.22
N ASP A 98 -1.10 -15.96 -0.04
CA ASP A 98 -0.52 -17.06 -0.82
C ASP A 98 0.83 -16.70 -1.42
N ALA A 99 1.19 -15.40 -1.45
CA ALA A 99 2.42 -14.91 -2.06
C ALA A 99 3.69 -15.64 -1.57
N GLY A 100 3.76 -15.91 -0.26
CA GLY A 100 4.90 -16.63 0.33
C GLY A 100 4.97 -18.08 -0.10
N MET A 101 3.83 -18.78 -0.14
CA MET A 101 3.78 -20.18 -0.56
C MET A 101 4.10 -20.34 -2.04
N VAL A 102 3.52 -19.49 -2.89
CA VAL A 102 3.81 -19.46 -4.34
C VAL A 102 5.29 -19.15 -4.58
N GLY A 103 5.86 -18.19 -3.83
CA GLY A 103 7.27 -17.86 -3.89
C GLY A 103 8.17 -19.04 -3.51
N ALA A 104 7.82 -19.81 -2.48
CA ALA A 104 8.58 -20.99 -2.05
C ALA A 104 8.60 -22.09 -3.12
N VAL A 105 7.44 -22.39 -3.73
CA VAL A 105 7.36 -23.37 -4.82
C VAL A 105 8.12 -22.88 -6.05
N TYR A 106 7.98 -21.61 -6.41
CA TYR A 106 8.72 -21.01 -7.52
C TYR A 106 10.24 -21.12 -7.32
N TYR A 107 10.72 -20.78 -6.12
CA TYR A 107 12.13 -20.89 -5.77
C TYR A 107 12.63 -22.33 -5.88
N PHE A 108 11.90 -23.30 -5.31
CA PHE A 108 12.25 -24.73 -5.41
C PHE A 108 12.37 -25.19 -6.87
N ARG A 109 11.41 -24.83 -7.73
CA ARG A 109 11.46 -25.20 -9.15
C ARG A 109 12.67 -24.59 -9.86
N GLN A 110 13.04 -23.36 -9.54
CA GLN A 110 14.22 -22.74 -10.15
C GLN A 110 15.54 -23.40 -9.74
N THR A 111 15.65 -23.89 -8.51
CA THR A 111 16.90 -24.42 -7.97
C THR A 111 17.05 -25.93 -8.16
N MET A 112 15.96 -26.70 -8.16
CA MET A 112 15.99 -28.17 -8.14
C MET A 112 15.56 -28.82 -9.46
N GLU A 113 14.83 -28.14 -10.35
CA GLU A 113 14.49 -28.68 -11.70
C GLU A 113 15.56 -28.36 -12.77
N LYS A 114 16.59 -27.57 -12.42
CA LYS A 114 17.70 -27.21 -13.32
C LYS A 114 18.94 -28.09 -13.17
N GLU A 115 18.94 -29.03 -12.22
CA GLU A 115 19.90 -30.14 -12.13
C GLU A 115 19.34 -31.38 -12.85
#